data_AF-X6DB61-F1
#
_entry.id   AF-X6DB61-F1
#
_cell.length_a   1.000
_cell.length_b   1.000
_cell.length_c   1.000
_cell.angle_alpha   90.00
_cell.angle_beta   90.00
_cell.angle_gamma   90.00
#
_symmetry.space_group_name_H-M   'P 1'
#
loop_
_entity.id
_entity.type
_entity.pdbx_description
1 polymer ?
#
loop_
_entity_poly.entity_id
_entity_poly.type
_entity_poly.pdbx_seq_one_letter_code
_entity_poly.pdbx_strand_id
1 'polypeptide(L)'
;MAKRVLILLDGLVRTSLLYVQAARALNLHPIILSSDPDQYDYLAAESIEAIRVDTDDLDALISECSRLGASYDIAGITCAGDSFYATVGKLCRYFDLPGPNAASIERCCDKFSQRQLLAEAGVSIPAYRLATDAADAKSSAAEIGLPVIVKPAVGIGSSGVRLCRDVDELTEHTT
;
A
#
# COMPACT_ATOMS: atom_id res chain seq x y z
N MET A 1 -7.69 -30.32 -15.01
CA MET A 1 -7.68 -29.47 -13.79
C MET A 1 -7.74 -28.03 -14.27
N ALA A 2 -8.55 -27.16 -13.65
CA ALA A 2 -8.53 -25.74 -13.99
C ALA A 2 -7.13 -25.18 -13.73
N LYS A 3 -6.62 -24.33 -14.63
CA LYS A 3 -5.31 -23.70 -14.46
C LYS A 3 -5.40 -22.77 -13.26
N ARG A 4 -4.47 -22.88 -12.31
CA ARG A 4 -4.46 -22.07 -11.09
C ARG A 4 -3.76 -20.75 -11.35
N VAL A 5 -4.36 -19.64 -10.90
CA VAL A 5 -3.85 -18.29 -11.17
C VAL A 5 -3.45 -17.58 -9.88
N LEU A 6 -2.33 -16.84 -9.92
CA LEU A 6 -1.99 -15.83 -8.92
C LEU A 6 -2.22 -14.46 -9.55
N ILE A 7 -3.10 -13.66 -8.97
CA ILE A 7 -3.37 -12.31 -9.44
C ILE A 7 -2.46 -11.34 -8.68
N LEU A 8 -1.76 -10.48 -9.41
CA LEU A 8 -0.83 -9.49 -8.88
C LEU A 8 -1.36 -8.09 -9.20
N LEU A 9 -1.68 -7.30 -8.18
CA LEU A 9 -1.94 -5.87 -8.39
C LEU A 9 -0.60 -5.14 -8.51
N ASP A 10 -0.50 -4.34 -9.57
CA ASP A 10 0.61 -3.45 -9.90
C ASP A 10 1.91 -4.13 -10.41
N GLY A 11 2.69 -3.36 -11.19
CA GLY A 11 3.81 -3.83 -11.98
C GLY A 11 5.17 -3.25 -11.60
N LEU A 12 5.42 -2.90 -10.34
CA LEU A 12 6.75 -2.43 -9.89
C LEU A 12 7.90 -3.32 -10.40
N VAL A 13 8.72 -2.75 -11.27
CA VAL A 13 9.63 -3.46 -12.19
C VAL A 13 10.41 -4.61 -11.54
N ARG A 14 11.10 -4.35 -10.42
CA ARG A 14 11.99 -5.35 -9.81
C ARG A 14 11.27 -6.32 -8.89
N THR A 15 10.28 -5.82 -8.15
CA THR A 15 9.60 -6.63 -7.14
C THR A 15 8.58 -7.55 -7.79
N SER A 16 7.76 -7.04 -8.72
CA SER A 16 6.72 -7.84 -9.40
C SER A 16 7.32 -9.03 -10.17
N LEU A 17 8.52 -8.89 -10.74
CA LEU A 17 9.20 -10.01 -11.41
C LEU A 17 9.53 -11.16 -10.45
N LEU A 18 9.94 -10.86 -9.21
CA LEU A 18 10.21 -11.90 -8.19
C LEU A 18 8.93 -12.65 -7.80
N TYR A 19 7.80 -11.95 -7.70
CA TYR A 19 6.50 -12.58 -7.48
C TYR A 19 6.09 -13.47 -8.65
N VAL A 20 6.30 -13.02 -9.90
CA VAL A 20 6.04 -13.81 -11.12
C VAL A 20 6.88 -15.08 -11.14
N GLN A 21 8.18 -14.97 -10.83
CA GLN A 21 9.10 -16.12 -10.77
C GLN A 21 8.67 -17.11 -9.69
N ALA A 22 8.31 -16.62 -8.50
CA ALA A 22 7.80 -17.46 -7.41
C ALA A 22 6.50 -18.16 -7.79
N ALA A 23 5.56 -17.46 -8.43
CA ALA A 23 4.30 -18.04 -8.90
C ALA A 23 4.54 -19.17 -9.89
N ARG A 24 5.41 -18.96 -10.89
CA ARG A 24 5.80 -19.97 -11.87
C ARG A 24 6.46 -21.18 -11.21
N ALA A 25 7.34 -20.98 -10.23
CA ALA A 25 7.98 -22.06 -9.47
C ALA A 25 6.96 -22.90 -8.67
N LEU A 26 5.83 -22.31 -8.27
CA LEU A 26 4.71 -22.99 -7.62
C LEU A 26 3.69 -23.58 -8.60
N ASN A 27 3.97 -23.59 -9.90
CA ASN A 27 3.07 -24.00 -10.99
C ASN A 27 1.76 -23.18 -11.03
N LEU A 28 1.83 -21.91 -10.64
CA LEU A 28 0.74 -20.94 -10.79
C LEU A 28 0.96 -20.11 -12.05
N HIS A 29 -0.15 -19.69 -12.66
CA HIS A 29 -0.16 -18.73 -13.74
C HIS A 29 -0.23 -17.32 -13.18
N PRO A 30 0.83 -16.49 -13.28
CA PRO A 30 0.75 -15.11 -12.82
C PRO A 30 0.01 -14.24 -13.84
N ILE A 31 -0.96 -13.45 -13.37
CA ILE A 31 -1.62 -12.39 -14.13
C ILE A 31 -1.45 -11.08 -13.38
N ILE A 32 -0.99 -10.04 -14.05
CA ILE A 32 -0.83 -8.70 -13.47
C ILE A 32 -2.05 -7.84 -13.83
N LEU A 33 -2.64 -7.18 -12.84
CA LEU A 33 -3.65 -6.14 -13.01
C LEU A 33 -2.99 -4.78 -12.79
N SER A 34 -3.06 -3.90 -13.78
CA SER A 34 -2.43 -2.56 -13.72
C SER A 34 -3.28 -1.53 -14.45
N SER A 35 -3.29 -0.28 -13.99
CA SER A 35 -3.94 0.84 -14.69
C SER A 35 -3.21 1.19 -15.98
N ASP A 36 -1.91 0.95 -16.03
CA ASP A 36 -1.07 1.11 -17.21
C ASP A 36 -0.04 -0.02 -17.33
N PRO A 37 -0.40 -1.16 -17.96
CA PRO A 37 0.55 -2.25 -18.19
C PRO A 37 1.70 -1.86 -19.14
N ASP A 38 1.42 -0.96 -20.09
CA ASP A 38 2.35 -0.64 -21.18
C ASP A 38 3.58 0.16 -20.71
N GLN A 39 3.55 0.73 -19.50
CA GLN A 39 4.71 1.39 -18.91
C GLN A 39 5.84 0.42 -18.50
N TYR A 40 5.59 -0.90 -18.58
CA TYR A 40 6.48 -1.94 -18.07
C TYR A 40 7.00 -2.86 -19.18
N ASP A 41 8.13 -2.49 -19.80
CA ASP A 41 8.76 -3.25 -20.90
C ASP A 41 9.02 -4.74 -20.57
N TYR A 42 9.30 -5.05 -19.30
CA TYR A 42 9.60 -6.42 -18.86
C TYR A 42 8.40 -7.36 -19.00
N LEU A 43 7.16 -6.86 -19.00
CA LEU A 43 5.96 -7.70 -19.14
C LEU A 43 5.94 -8.40 -20.49
N ALA A 44 6.22 -7.65 -21.57
CA ALA A 44 6.31 -8.20 -22.91
C ALA A 44 7.55 -9.11 -23.05
N ALA A 45 8.70 -8.68 -22.54
CA ALA A 45 9.95 -9.44 -22.63
C ALA A 45 9.86 -10.83 -21.96
N GLU A 46 9.18 -10.90 -20.81
CA GLU A 46 9.03 -12.13 -20.03
C GLU A 46 7.73 -12.89 -20.34
N SER A 47 6.96 -12.45 -21.34
CA SER A 47 5.66 -13.01 -21.74
C SER A 47 4.70 -13.17 -20.54
N ILE A 48 4.58 -12.11 -19.74
CA ILE A 48 3.70 -12.07 -18.56
C ILE A 48 2.34 -11.53 -19.02
N GLU A 49 1.27 -12.26 -18.67
CA GLU A 49 -0.08 -11.79 -18.93
C GLU A 49 -0.38 -10.60 -18.02
N ALA A 50 -0.78 -9.48 -18.63
CA ALA A 50 -1.16 -8.28 -17.92
C ALA A 50 -2.47 -7.74 -18.49
N ILE A 51 -3.35 -7.28 -17.59
CA ILE A 51 -4.68 -6.80 -17.92
C ILE A 51 -4.79 -5.37 -17.41
N ARG A 52 -5.22 -4.49 -18.31
CA ARG A 52 -5.49 -3.09 -17.98
C ARG A 52 -6.80 -3.00 -17.18
N VAL A 53 -6.74 -2.47 -15.97
CA VAL A 53 -7.90 -2.22 -15.09
C VAL A 53 -7.61 -1.04 -14.18
N ASP A 54 -8.62 -0.25 -13.85
CA ASP A 54 -8.46 0.82 -12.85
C ASP A 54 -8.17 0.19 -11.48
N THR A 55 -6.95 0.35 -11.00
CA THR A 55 -6.49 -0.26 -9.74
C THR A 55 -6.93 0.53 -8.50
N ASP A 56 -7.46 1.75 -8.68
CA ASP A 56 -8.04 2.55 -7.60
C ASP A 56 -9.54 2.28 -7.42
N ASP A 57 -10.18 1.62 -8.40
CA ASP A 57 -11.58 1.20 -8.35
C ASP A 57 -11.72 -0.27 -7.90
N LEU A 58 -12.20 -0.46 -6.66
CA LEU A 58 -12.41 -1.79 -6.09
C LEU A 58 -13.47 -2.61 -6.85
N ASP A 59 -14.53 -1.98 -7.36
CA ASP A 59 -15.60 -2.68 -8.07
C ASP A 59 -15.14 -3.13 -9.47
N ALA A 60 -14.29 -2.32 -10.13
CA ALA A 60 -13.61 -2.71 -11.36
C ALA A 60 -12.70 -3.93 -11.13
N LEU A 61 -11.91 -3.92 -10.05
CA LEU A 61 -11.04 -5.05 -9.68
C LEU A 61 -11.85 -6.31 -9.34
N ILE A 62 -12.96 -6.19 -8.60
CA ILE A 62 -13.86 -7.31 -8.29
C ILE A 62 -14.43 -7.90 -9.58
N SER A 63 -14.91 -7.06 -10.49
CA SER A 63 -15.48 -7.48 -11.76
C SER A 63 -14.46 -8.27 -12.59
N GLU A 64 -13.22 -7.76 -12.65
CA GLU A 64 -12.15 -8.39 -13.41
C GLU A 64 -11.66 -9.70 -12.78
N CYS A 65 -11.49 -9.73 -11.45
CA CYS A 65 -11.17 -10.97 -10.73
C CYS A 65 -12.28 -12.02 -10.89
N SER A 66 -13.55 -11.63 -10.89
CA SER A 66 -14.69 -12.55 -11.11
C SER A 66 -14.67 -13.13 -12.52
N ARG A 67 -14.34 -12.31 -13.53
CA ARG A 67 -14.16 -12.76 -14.92
C ARG A 67 -13.04 -13.79 -15.04
N LEU A 68 -11.92 -13.56 -14.34
CA LEU A 68 -10.81 -14.51 -14.28
C LEU A 68 -11.21 -15.80 -13.55
N GLY A 69 -11.96 -15.71 -12.45
CA GLY A 69 -12.47 -16.85 -11.69
C GLY A 69 -13.41 -17.78 -12.48
N ALA A 70 -14.02 -17.29 -13.57
CA ALA A 70 -14.80 -18.14 -14.48
C ALA A 70 -13.93 -19.06 -15.35
N SER A 71 -12.66 -18.71 -15.56
CA SER A 71 -11.71 -19.45 -16.43
C SER A 71 -10.58 -20.12 -15.65
N TYR A 72 -10.27 -19.62 -14.45
CA TYR A 72 -9.14 -20.02 -13.62
C TYR A 72 -9.58 -20.34 -12.19
N ASP A 73 -8.84 -21.24 -11.55
CA ASP A 73 -8.90 -21.40 -10.09
C ASP A 73 -8.00 -20.35 -9.44
N ILE A 74 -8.59 -19.33 -8.77
CA ILE A 74 -7.81 -18.25 -8.15
C ILE A 74 -7.13 -18.78 -6.89
N ALA A 75 -5.81 -19.01 -6.99
CA ALA A 75 -5.01 -19.49 -5.88
C ALA A 75 -4.68 -18.40 -4.87
N GLY A 76 -4.69 -17.13 -5.29
CA GLY A 76 -4.45 -15.99 -4.43
C GLY A 76 -4.43 -14.66 -5.18
N ILE A 77 -4.50 -13.58 -4.41
CA ILE A 77 -4.37 -12.20 -4.87
C ILE A 77 -3.33 -11.53 -3.98
N THR A 78 -2.34 -10.85 -4.57
CA THR A 78 -1.31 -10.11 -3.84
C THR A 78 -0.86 -8.89 -4.63
N CYS A 79 0.01 -8.06 -4.06
CA CYS A 79 0.63 -6.93 -4.74
C CYS A 79 2.13 -6.87 -4.46
N ALA A 80 2.84 -6.07 -5.25
CA ALA A 80 4.24 -5.75 -5.02
C ALA A 80 4.46 -4.34 -4.43
N GLY A 81 3.42 -3.50 -4.40
CA GLY A 81 3.47 -2.12 -3.93
C GLY A 81 2.67 -1.88 -2.66
N ASP A 82 3.24 -1.07 -1.76
CA ASP A 82 2.69 -0.79 -0.42
C ASP A 82 1.26 -0.21 -0.47
N SER A 83 0.96 0.61 -1.47
CA SER A 83 -0.33 1.29 -1.64
C SER A 83 -1.50 0.32 -1.88
N PHE A 84 -1.24 -0.89 -2.38
CA PHE A 84 -2.29 -1.82 -2.82
C PHE A 84 -2.70 -2.84 -1.76
N TYR A 85 -1.96 -2.99 -0.66
CA TYR A 85 -2.23 -4.06 0.32
C TYR A 85 -3.63 -3.98 0.93
N ALA A 86 -4.14 -2.77 1.19
CA ALA A 86 -5.50 -2.60 1.69
C ALA A 86 -6.54 -3.10 0.67
N THR A 87 -6.34 -2.76 -0.61
CA THR A 87 -7.18 -3.22 -1.72
C THR A 87 -7.09 -4.74 -1.90
N VAL A 88 -5.88 -5.31 -1.85
CA VAL A 88 -5.66 -6.78 -1.85
C VAL A 88 -6.42 -7.43 -0.71
N GLY A 89 -6.34 -6.91 0.51
CA GLY A 89 -7.08 -7.44 1.65
C GLY A 89 -8.60 -7.42 1.46
N LYS A 90 -9.14 -6.37 0.80
CA LYS A 90 -10.56 -6.28 0.44
C LYS A 90 -10.95 -7.33 -0.60
N LEU A 91 -10.13 -7.52 -1.64
CA LEU A 91 -10.35 -8.54 -2.67
C LEU A 91 -10.26 -9.95 -2.09
N CYS A 92 -9.23 -10.26 -1.30
CA CYS A 92 -9.10 -11.57 -0.65
C CYS A 92 -10.33 -11.87 0.21
N ARG A 93 -10.80 -10.90 1.01
CA ARG A 93 -12.04 -11.06 1.78
C ARG A 93 -13.27 -11.29 0.91
N TYR A 94 -13.38 -10.58 -0.22
CA TYR A 94 -14.52 -10.71 -1.14
C TYR A 94 -14.58 -12.12 -1.77
N PHE A 95 -13.44 -12.68 -2.17
CA PHE A 95 -13.33 -13.99 -2.81
C PHE A 95 -13.09 -15.15 -1.84
N ASP A 96 -13.22 -14.92 -0.53
CA ASP A 96 -12.93 -15.92 0.53
C ASP A 96 -11.53 -16.56 0.41
N LEU A 97 -10.54 -15.73 0.04
CA LEU A 97 -9.14 -16.13 -0.10
C LEU A 97 -8.35 -15.76 1.17
N PRO A 98 -7.29 -16.52 1.50
CA PRO A 98 -6.32 -16.10 2.49
C PRO A 98 -5.73 -14.73 2.11
N GLY A 99 -5.70 -13.81 3.06
CA GLY A 99 -5.18 -12.47 2.82
C GLY A 99 -5.09 -11.64 4.10
N PRO A 100 -4.38 -10.50 4.03
CA PRO A 100 -4.25 -9.63 5.18
C PRO A 100 -5.57 -8.92 5.50
N ASN A 101 -5.77 -8.56 6.76
CA ASN A 101 -6.93 -7.80 7.18
C ASN A 101 -6.82 -6.34 6.69
N ALA A 102 -7.70 -5.94 5.76
CA ALA A 102 -7.66 -4.61 5.16
C ALA A 102 -7.70 -3.46 6.18
N ALA A 103 -8.58 -3.54 7.20
CA ALA A 103 -8.68 -2.51 8.23
C ALA A 103 -7.40 -2.41 9.08
N SER A 104 -6.68 -3.52 9.27
CA SER A 104 -5.39 -3.51 9.97
C SER A 104 -4.31 -2.82 9.13
N ILE A 105 -4.30 -3.05 7.82
CA ILE A 105 -3.38 -2.37 6.89
C ILE A 105 -3.68 -0.87 6.86
N GLU A 106 -4.95 -0.48 6.71
CA GLU A 106 -5.35 0.94 6.69
C GLU A 106 -4.90 1.68 7.95
N ARG A 107 -5.04 1.04 9.13
CA ARG A 107 -4.54 1.57 10.41
C ARG A 107 -3.02 1.67 10.47
N CYS A 108 -2.28 0.79 9.79
CA CYS A 108 -0.82 0.88 9.67
C CYS A 108 -0.37 2.01 8.73
N CYS A 109 -1.17 2.35 7.72
CA CYS A 109 -0.84 3.39 6.74
C CYS A 109 -1.04 4.81 7.28
N ASP A 110 -1.96 5.00 8.22
CA ASP A 110 -2.14 6.26 8.95
C ASP A 110 -1.30 6.27 10.23
N LYS A 111 -0.26 7.10 10.25
CA LYS A 111 0.66 7.22 11.38
C LYS A 111 0.00 7.78 12.64
N PHE A 112 -1.09 8.55 12.53
CA PHE A 112 -1.83 9.01 13.70
C PHE A 112 -2.58 7.84 14.35
N SER A 113 -3.39 7.13 13.57
CA SER A 113 -4.08 5.91 13.98
C SER A 113 -3.12 4.86 14.54
N GLN A 114 -1.97 4.66 13.87
CA GLN A 114 -0.92 3.75 14.33
C GLN A 114 -0.38 4.13 15.71
N ARG A 115 -0.14 5.41 15.99
CA ARG A 115 0.37 5.88 17.29
C ARG A 115 -0.66 5.68 18.40
N GLN A 116 -1.94 5.88 18.12
CA GLN A 116 -3.01 5.61 19.09
C GLN A 116 -3.04 4.12 19.48
N LEU A 117 -3.03 3.22 18.48
CA LEU A 117 -3.06 1.77 18.72
C LEU A 117 -1.83 1.27 19.48
N LEU A 118 -0.65 1.80 19.16
CA LEU A 118 0.58 1.44 19.89
C LEU A 118 0.52 1.89 21.36
N ALA A 119 0.00 3.09 21.62
CA ALA A 119 -0.20 3.57 22.99
C ALA A 119 -1.19 2.72 23.78
N GLU A 120 -2.34 2.37 23.16
CA GLU A 120 -3.35 1.48 23.75
C GLU A 120 -2.77 0.09 24.07
N ALA A 121 -1.85 -0.40 23.24
CA ALA A 121 -1.14 -1.66 23.46
C ALA A 121 0.02 -1.57 24.47
N GLY A 122 0.28 -0.40 25.06
CA GLY A 122 1.38 -0.20 26.01
C GLY A 122 2.77 -0.18 25.37
N VAL A 123 2.86 -0.02 24.04
CA VAL A 123 4.13 0.13 23.34
C VAL A 123 4.64 1.54 23.51
N SER A 124 5.89 1.68 23.95
CA SER A 124 6.53 2.99 24.11
C SER A 124 6.64 3.69 22.76
N ILE A 125 6.15 4.93 22.69
CA ILE A 125 6.18 5.78 21.50
C ILE A 125 6.66 7.19 21.85
N PRO A 126 7.29 7.92 20.92
CA PRO A 126 7.56 9.34 21.11
C PRO A 126 6.27 10.14 21.31
N ALA A 127 6.36 11.26 22.04
CA ALA A 127 5.28 12.23 22.10
C ALA A 127 4.90 12.70 20.69
N TYR A 128 3.59 12.82 20.44
CA TYR A 128 3.07 13.17 19.12
C TYR A 128 1.79 13.99 19.25
N ARG A 129 1.49 14.79 18.23
CA ARG A 129 0.24 15.51 18.03
C ARG A 129 -0.16 15.42 16.57
N LEU A 130 -1.46 15.49 16.30
CA LEU A 130 -1.97 15.72 14.96
C LEU A 130 -2.02 17.23 14.75
N ALA A 131 -1.48 17.70 13.62
CA ALA A 131 -1.58 19.09 13.20
C ALA A 131 -2.34 19.14 11.88
N THR A 132 -3.35 20.01 11.80
CA THR A 132 -4.15 20.21 10.57
C THR A 132 -3.73 21.45 9.80
N ASP A 133 -3.00 22.35 10.44
CA ASP A 133 -2.41 23.55 9.84
C ASP A 133 -1.06 23.92 10.49
N ALA A 134 -0.45 25.01 10.01
CA ALA A 134 0.81 25.53 10.51
C ALA A 134 0.73 26.05 11.96
N ALA A 135 -0.43 26.55 12.39
CA ALA A 135 -0.61 27.04 13.75
C ALA A 135 -0.66 25.87 14.76
N ASP A 136 -1.38 24.80 14.41
CA ASP A 136 -1.39 23.55 15.17
C ASP A 136 0.02 22.96 15.31
N ALA A 137 0.80 22.96 14.22
CA ALA A 137 2.15 22.43 14.21
C ALA A 137 3.07 23.21 15.17
N LYS A 138 2.98 24.55 15.17
CA LYS A 138 3.72 25.42 16.10
C LYS A 138 3.33 25.19 17.56
N SER A 139 2.03 25.13 17.83
CA SER A 139 1.51 24.84 19.18
C SER A 139 1.99 23.47 19.67
N SER A 140 1.87 22.45 18.83
CA SER A 140 2.31 21.08 19.11
C SER A 140 3.81 20.98 19.37
N ALA A 141 4.63 21.70 18.60
CA ALA A 141 6.07 21.72 18.80
C ALA A 141 6.48 22.41 20.11
N ALA A 142 5.77 23.47 20.50
CA ALA A 142 5.97 24.13 21.79
C ALA A 142 5.60 23.22 22.97
N GLU A 143 4.57 22.38 22.83
CA GLU A 143 4.17 21.40 23.85
C GLU A 143 5.15 20.22 23.94
N ILE A 144 5.57 19.64 22.81
CA ILE A 144 6.45 18.46 22.74
C ILE A 144 7.90 18.83 23.09
N GLY A 145 8.36 20.02 22.68
CA GLY A 145 9.74 20.44 22.76
C GLY A 145 10.53 20.13 21.48
N LEU A 146 11.38 21.08 21.05
CA LEU A 146 12.25 20.92 19.89
C LEU A 146 13.52 20.11 20.24
N PRO A 147 14.10 19.37 19.28
CA PRO A 147 13.68 19.26 17.88
C PRO A 147 12.49 18.30 17.67
N VAL A 148 11.68 18.55 16.63
CA VAL A 148 10.53 17.69 16.27
C VAL A 148 10.65 17.14 14.85
N ILE A 149 10.01 16.00 14.60
CA ILE A 149 9.78 15.48 13.25
C ILE A 149 8.39 15.89 12.79
N VAL A 150 8.32 16.64 11.70
CA VAL A 150 7.06 16.97 11.01
C VAL A 150 6.92 16.09 9.79
N LYS A 151 5.76 15.47 9.63
CA LYS A 151 5.47 14.57 8.51
C LYS A 151 3.98 14.42 8.24
N PRO A 152 3.57 14.13 7.00
CA PRO A 152 2.21 13.70 6.69
C PRO A 152 1.80 12.46 7.49
N ALA A 153 0.55 12.46 7.97
CA ALA A 153 -0.04 11.30 8.65
C ALA A 153 -0.10 10.09 7.72
N VAL A 154 -0.53 10.30 6.47
CA VAL A 154 -0.55 9.31 5.39
C VAL A 154 0.51 9.66 4.35
N GLY A 155 1.22 8.66 3.82
CA GLY A 155 2.25 8.85 2.80
C GLY A 155 3.46 7.93 3.00
N ILE A 156 4.23 7.78 1.93
CA ILE A 156 5.38 6.86 1.82
C ILE A 156 6.63 7.57 1.28
N GLY A 157 7.77 6.86 1.25
CA GLY A 157 8.99 7.36 0.61
C GLY A 157 9.64 8.57 1.25
N SER A 158 9.36 8.83 2.54
CA SER A 158 9.83 10.01 3.28
C SER A 158 9.40 11.36 2.70
N SER A 159 8.43 11.37 1.79
CA SER A 159 7.89 12.61 1.24
C SER A 159 7.22 13.45 2.34
N GLY A 160 7.58 14.73 2.42
CA GLY A 160 7.09 15.66 3.42
C GLY A 160 7.63 15.43 4.84
N VAL A 161 8.62 14.56 5.04
CA VAL A 161 9.25 14.32 6.36
C VAL A 161 10.41 15.28 6.57
N ARG A 162 10.39 16.05 7.67
CA ARG A 162 11.49 16.95 8.04
C ARG A 162 11.77 16.92 9.54
N LEU A 163 13.05 16.96 9.89
CA LEU A 163 13.50 17.30 11.25
C LEU A 163 13.58 18.82 11.34
N CYS A 164 12.79 19.40 12.23
CA CYS A 164 12.77 20.83 12.53
C CYS A 164 13.45 21.05 13.88
N ARG A 165 14.60 21.73 13.85
CA ARG A 165 15.45 22.02 15.02
C ARG A 165 15.03 23.28 15.75
N ASP A 166 14.45 24.21 15.03
CA ASP A 166 13.94 25.48 15.55
C ASP A 166 12.56 25.82 14.95
N VAL A 167 11.99 26.93 15.40
CA VAL A 167 10.67 27.41 14.97
C VAL A 167 10.67 27.90 13.52
N ASP A 168 11.82 28.34 13.00
CA ASP A 168 11.94 28.85 11.63
C ASP A 168 11.91 27.69 10.64
N GLU A 169 12.70 26.63 10.88
CA GLU A 169 12.65 25.38 10.10
C GLU A 169 11.26 24.72 10.14
N LEU A 170 10.58 24.82 11.29
CA LEU A 170 9.19 24.35 11.43
C LEU A 170 8.24 25.17 10.57
N THR A 171 8.31 26.50 10.67
CA THR A 171 7.45 27.41 9.91
C THR A 171 7.62 27.16 8.41
N GLU A 172 8.86 27.16 7.92
CA GLU A 172 9.18 26.94 6.51
C GLU A 172 8.55 25.64 5.97
N HIS A 173 8.61 24.55 6.74
CA HIS A 173 8.09 23.24 6.31
C HIS A 173 6.55 23.13 6.34
N THR A 174 5.88 24.02 7.09
CA THR A 174 4.43 23.98 7.31
C THR A 174 3.66 25.00 6.45
N THR A 175 4.36 25.75 5.60
CA THR A 175 3.79 26.70 4.63
C THR A 175 3.50 26.02 3.31
#